data_AF-A0A7X7KN36-F1
#
_entry.id   AF-A0A7X7KN36-F1
#
_cell.length_a   1.000
_cell.length_b   1.000
_cell.length_c   1.000
_cell.angle_alpha   90.00
_cell.angle_beta   90.00
_cell.angle_gamma   90.00
#
_symmetry.space_group_name_H-M   'P 1'
#
loop_
_entity.id
_entity.type
_entity.pdbx_description
1 polymer ?
#
loop_
_entity_poly.entity_id
_entity_poly.type
_entity_poly.pdbx_seq_one_letter_code
_entity_poly.pdbx_strand_id
1 'polypeptide(L)' 'TATPEAPWYVVPADAKWFTRRVVAAAVIDAMAGLGLEYPRVPKSRQDELATARQRLLAEG' A
#
# COMPACT_ATOMS: atom_id res chain seq x y z
N THR A 1 4.72 -24.05 -15.82
CA THR A 1 3.61 -23.36 -15.16
C THR A 1 3.89 -21.89 -14.90
N ALA A 2 5.14 -21.41 -14.93
CA ALA A 2 5.43 -19.98 -14.91
C ALA A 2 5.11 -19.32 -16.26
N THR A 3 4.37 -18.21 -16.23
CA THR A 3 4.07 -17.36 -17.41
C THR A 3 4.34 -15.89 -17.07
N PRO A 4 4.44 -14.98 -18.06
CA PRO A 4 4.69 -13.56 -17.80
C PRO A 4 3.65 -12.89 -16.88
N GLU A 5 2.38 -13.26 -17.03
CA GLU A 5 1.28 -12.77 -16.21
C GLU A 5 1.18 -13.44 -14.84
N ALA A 6 1.79 -14.62 -14.66
CA ALA A 6 1.84 -15.37 -13.41
C ALA A 6 3.26 -15.96 -13.17
N PRO A 7 4.25 -15.11 -12.86
CA PRO A 7 5.64 -15.55 -12.75
C PRO A 7 5.89 -16.33 -11.46
N TRP A 8 6.76 -17.34 -11.55
CA TRP A 8 7.35 -18.00 -10.39
C TRP A 8 8.76 -17.47 -10.13
N TYR A 9 9.08 -17.24 -8.86
CA TYR A 9 10.40 -16.82 -8.42
C TYR A 9 11.05 -17.93 -7.59
N VAL A 10 12.33 -18.22 -7.87
CA VAL A 10 13.15 -19.13 -7.05
C VAL A 10 13.99 -18.29 -6.10
N VAL A 11 13.77 -18.44 -4.79
CA VAL A 11 14.40 -17.61 -3.76
C VAL A 11 15.28 -18.47 -2.85
N PRO A 12 16.56 -18.09 -2.61
CA PRO A 12 17.41 -18.76 -1.63
C PRO A 12 16.77 -18.74 -0.22
N ALA A 13 16.72 -19.91 0.42
CA ALA A 13 15.99 -20.11 1.67
C ALA A 13 16.88 -20.31 2.91
N ASP A 14 18.20 -20.43 2.74
CA ASP A 14 19.14 -20.75 3.82
C ASP A 14 19.20 -19.63 4.87
N ALA A 15 19.14 -18.38 4.41
CA ALA A 15 19.12 -17.20 5.26
C ALA A 15 17.71 -16.60 5.33
N LYS A 16 16.97 -16.92 6.41
CA LYS A 16 15.57 -16.48 6.61
C LYS A 16 15.35 -14.97 6.43
N TRP A 17 16.28 -14.14 6.91
CA TRP A 17 16.17 -12.68 6.76
C TRP A 17 16.25 -12.25 5.28
N PHE A 18 17.09 -12.93 4.49
CA PHE A 18 17.29 -12.64 3.09
C PHE A 18 16.08 -13.07 2.27
N THR A 19 15.56 -14.28 2.51
CA THR A 19 14.33 -14.77 1.89
C THR A 19 13.18 -13.80 2.08
N ARG A 20 12.97 -13.32 3.32
CA ARG A 20 11.91 -12.35 3.63
C ARG A 20 12.07 -11.04 2.87
N ARG A 21 13.31 -10.56 2.72
CA ARG A 21 13.61 -9.34 1.97
C ARG A 21 13.31 -9.48 0.49
N VAL A 22 13.73 -10.58 -0.14
CA VAL A 22 13.50 -10.83 -1.58
C VAL A 22 12.02 -10.98 -1.88
N VAL A 23 11.28 -11.73 -1.06
CA VAL A 23 9.83 -11.90 -1.23
C VAL A 23 9.09 -10.57 -1.08
N ALA A 24 9.43 -9.77 -0.05
CA ALA A 24 8.82 -8.46 0.14
C ALA A 24 9.08 -7.53 -1.05
N ALA A 25 10.31 -7.50 -1.59
CA ALA A 25 10.65 -6.70 -2.75
C ALA A 25 9.83 -7.10 -3.99
N ALA A 26 9.72 -8.39 -4.29
CA ALA A 26 8.94 -8.88 -5.44
C ALA A 26 7.46 -8.47 -5.37
N VAL A 27 6.86 -8.52 -4.17
CA VAL A 27 5.47 -8.07 -3.96
C VAL A 27 5.35 -6.55 -4.13
N ILE A 28 6.29 -5.77 -3.56
CA ILE A 28 6.31 -4.31 -3.69
C ILE A 28 6.42 -3.90 -5.15
N ASP A 29 7.34 -4.50 -5.91
CA ASP A 29 7.56 -4.15 -7.32
C ASP A 29 6.31 -4.46 -8.16
N ALA A 30 5.66 -5.61 -7.92
CA ALA A 30 4.41 -5.97 -8.58
C ALA A 30 3.29 -4.97 -8.26
N MET A 31 3.15 -4.56 -7.00
CA MET A 31 2.15 -3.56 -6.58
C MET A 31 2.46 -2.16 -7.11
N ALA A 32 3.73 -1.77 -7.17
CA ALA A 32 4.16 -0.47 -7.69
C ALA A 32 3.79 -0.30 -9.16
N GLY A 33 3.85 -1.39 -9.95
CA GLY A 33 3.42 -1.42 -11.35
C GLY A 33 1.93 -1.16 -11.57
N LEU A 34 1.10 -1.20 -10.53
CA LEU A 34 -0.35 -0.96 -10.63
C LEU A 34 -0.73 0.53 -10.57
N GLY A 35 0.19 1.43 -10.22
CA GLY A 35 -0.09 2.86 -10.13
C GLY A 35 -1.12 3.21 -9.04
N LEU A 36 -1.05 2.53 -7.88
CA LEU A 36 -1.99 2.74 -6.78
C LEU A 36 -1.77 4.13 -6.15
N GLU A 37 -2.87 4.88 -6.00
CA GLU A 37 -2.88 6.17 -5.32
C GLU A 37 -4.01 6.23 -4.30
N TYR A 38 -3.82 7.01 -3.22
CA TYR A 38 -4.94 7.35 -2.35
C TYR A 38 -5.97 8.18 -3.11
N PRO A 39 -7.27 8.00 -2.85
CA PRO A 39 -8.30 8.79 -3.49
C PRO A 39 -8.15 10.27 -3.13
N ARG A 40 -8.31 11.15 -4.12
CA ARG A 40 -8.32 12.60 -3.87
C ARG A 40 -9.58 12.97 -3.10
N VAL A 41 -9.41 13.69 -1.99
CA VAL A 41 -10.54 14.18 -1.19
C VAL A 41 -11.02 15.50 -1.80
N PRO A 42 -12.28 15.56 -2.31
CA PRO A 42 -12.81 16.80 -2.88
C PRO A 42 -12.99 17.86 -1.79
N LYS A 43 -12.99 19.13 -2.18
CA LYS A 43 -13.06 20.27 -1.25
C LYS A 43 -14.26 20.18 -0.30
N SER A 44 -15.43 19.78 -0.80
CA SER A 44 -16.64 19.56 0.02
C SER A 44 -16.41 18.62 1.19
N ARG A 45 -15.79 17.46 0.94
CA ARG A 45 -15.43 16.48 1.99
C ARG A 45 -14.38 17.02 2.95
N GLN A 46 -13.45 17.85 2.49
CA GLN A 46 -12.49 18.50 3.39
C GLN A 46 -13.16 19.48 4.34
N ASP A 47 -14.16 20.23 3.85
CA ASP A 47 -14.90 21.21 4.66
C ASP A 47 -15.80 20.52 5.70
N GLU A 48 -16.41 19.39 5.34
CA GLU A 48 -17.13 18.52 6.28
C GLU A 48 -16.22 18.01 7.40
N LEU A 49 -15.02 17.51 7.04
CA LEU A 49 -14.04 17.02 8.02
C LEU A 49 -13.55 18.15 8.93
N ALA A 50 -13.35 19.36 8.40
CA ALA A 50 -12.98 20.53 9.20
C ALA A 50 -14.07 20.91 10.21
N THR A 51 -15.34 20.85 9.79
CA THR A 51 -16.49 21.09 10.67
C THR A 51 -16.58 20.03 11.76
N ALA A 52 -16.43 18.75 11.42
CA ALA A 52 -16.42 17.66 12.39
C ALA A 52 -15.29 17.83 13.41
N ARG A 53 -14.09 18.20 12.95
CA ARG A 53 -12.93 18.48 13.82
C ARG A 53 -13.23 19.60 14.83
N GLN A 54 -13.86 20.69 14.40
CA GLN A 54 -14.21 21.80 15.29
C GLN A 54 -15.21 21.38 16.37
N ARG A 55 -16.23 20.59 16.00
CA ARG A 55 -17.22 20.08 16.97
C ARG A 55 -16.57 19.25 18.06
N LEU A 56 -15.75 18.28 17.68
CA LEU A 56 -15.06 17.40 18.64
C LEU A 56 -14.12 18.17 19.59
N LEU A 57 -13.50 19.25 19.11
CA LEU A 57 -12.65 20.10 19.95
C LEU A 57 -13.43 20.96 20.94
N ALA A 58 -14.71 21.24 20.67
CA ALA A 58 -15.58 22.03 21.55
C ALA A 58 -16.28 21.18 22.62
N GLU A 59 -16.17 19.85 22.56
CA GLU A 59 -16.70 18.92 23.56
C GLU A 59 -15.74 18.70 24.75
N GLY A 60 -14.49 19.14 24.64
CA GLY A 60 -13.47 19.09 25.72
C GLY A 60 -13.25 20.45 26.37
#